data_AF-A0A521SYC0-F1
#
_entry.id   AF-A0A521SYC0-F1
#
_cell.length_a   1.000
_cell.length_b   1.000
_cell.length_c   1.000
_cell.angle_alpha   90.00
_cell.angle_beta   90.00
_cell.angle_gamma   90.00
#
_symmetry.space_group_name_H-M   'P 1'
#
loop_
_entity.id
_entity.type
_entity.pdbx_description
1 polymer ?
#
loop_
_entity_poly.entity_id
_entity_poly.type
_entity_poly.pdbx_seq_one_letter_code
_entity_poly.pdbx_strand_id
1 'polypeptide(L)'
;MEDQLMSKKSFSEWLEGKLMEWMVASGKLRTRGEFARWLRIHPATLSSWLNGTRNPSSKHLYAVAAKLGHEVFEYAELEIFDEDLESVIVNWYRLSELQKKNIKNLAVPLMEEK
;
A
#
# COMPACT_ATOMS: atom_id res chain seq x y z
N MET A 1 32.79 -8.30 -11.51
CA MET A 1 31.36 -8.16 -11.86
C MET A 1 30.66 -7.72 -10.60
N GLU A 2 30.80 -6.44 -10.26
CA GLU A 2 30.21 -5.80 -9.07
C GLU A 2 29.19 -4.78 -9.56
N ASP A 3 28.15 -5.30 -10.19
CA ASP A 3 26.97 -4.52 -10.58
C ASP A 3 25.79 -5.48 -10.43
N GLN A 4 24.68 -5.01 -9.83
CA GLN A 4 23.42 -5.72 -9.54
C GLN A 4 23.17 -6.23 -8.11
N LEU A 5 23.55 -5.47 -7.09
CA LEU A 5 22.77 -5.39 -5.85
C LEU A 5 22.25 -3.96 -5.70
N MET A 6 21.42 -3.53 -6.67
CA MET A 6 20.47 -2.45 -6.40
C MET A 6 19.56 -2.99 -5.29
N SER A 7 19.95 -2.75 -4.03
CA SER A 7 19.23 -3.17 -2.84
C SER A 7 17.77 -2.73 -2.98
N LYS A 8 16.90 -3.67 -3.35
CA LYS A 8 15.46 -3.45 -3.32
C LYS A 8 15.14 -3.01 -1.89
N LYS A 9 14.77 -1.75 -1.69
CA LYS A 9 14.46 -1.24 -0.35
C LYS A 9 13.40 -2.15 0.26
N SER A 10 13.59 -2.55 1.51
CA SER A 10 12.62 -3.41 2.19
C SER A 10 11.31 -2.68 2.45
N PHE A 11 10.21 -3.42 2.66
CA PHE A 11 8.92 -2.83 3.09
C PHE A 11 9.07 -1.92 4.31
N SER A 12 9.91 -2.33 5.27
CA SER A 12 10.18 -1.59 6.50
C SER A 12 10.81 -0.22 6.22
N GLU A 13 11.86 -0.19 5.38
CA GLU A 13 12.54 1.06 5.00
C GLU A 13 11.63 1.99 4.19
N TRP A 14 10.85 1.43 3.25
CA TRP A 14 9.87 2.20 2.50
C TRP A 14 8.80 2.80 3.42
N LEU A 15 8.28 2.01 4.35
CA LEU A 15 7.25 2.45 5.30
C LEU A 15 7.78 3.51 6.27
N GLU A 16 9.04 3.41 6.70
CA GLU A 16 9.69 4.44 7.49
C GLU A 16 9.85 5.74 6.71
N GLY A 17 10.21 5.67 5.43
CA GLY A 17 10.22 6.84 4.53
C GLY A 17 8.85 7.53 4.47
N LYS A 18 7.77 6.76 4.24
CA LYS A 18 6.39 7.29 4.22
C LYS A 18 5.95 7.87 5.56
N LEU A 19 6.38 7.30 6.68
CA LEU A 19 6.14 7.85 8.00
C LEU A 19 6.78 9.24 8.14
N MET A 20 8.03 9.40 7.72
CA MET A 20 8.75 10.68 7.78
C MET A 20 8.11 11.72 6.87
N GLU A 21 7.78 11.36 5.62
CA GLU A 21 7.05 12.22 4.68
C GLU A 21 5.74 12.72 5.29
N TRP A 22 4.97 11.80 5.90
CA TRP A 22 3.71 12.13 6.54
C TRP A 22 3.89 13.06 7.77
N MET A 23 4.92 12.84 8.58
CA MET A 23 5.25 13.73 9.70
C MET A 23 5.59 15.14 9.22
N VAL A 24 6.47 15.24 8.21
CA VAL A 24 6.88 16.52 7.61
C VAL A 24 5.68 17.24 7.01
N ALA A 25 4.84 16.55 6.23
CA ALA A 25 3.66 17.13 5.60
C ALA A 25 2.63 17.66 6.61
N SER A 26 2.60 17.10 7.83
CA SER A 26 1.64 17.50 8.86
C SER A 26 2.01 18.79 9.61
N GLY A 27 3.24 19.30 9.44
CA GLY A 27 3.73 20.52 10.09
C GLY A 27 3.77 20.50 11.62
N LYS A 28 3.56 19.33 12.24
CA LYS A 28 3.56 19.12 13.70
C LYS A 28 4.32 17.83 14.03
N LEU A 29 4.87 17.76 15.24
CA LEU A 29 5.42 16.52 15.78
C LEU A 29 4.26 15.53 15.96
N ARG A 30 4.15 14.57 15.05
CA ARG A 30 3.21 13.45 15.15
C ARG A 30 3.95 12.17 15.51
N THR A 31 3.28 11.31 16.25
CA THR A 31 3.81 10.07 16.76
C THR A 31 3.55 8.89 15.81
N ARG A 32 4.34 7.82 15.95
CA ARG A 32 4.08 6.54 15.27
C ARG A 32 2.65 6.02 15.55
N GLY A 33 2.14 6.23 16.76
CA GLY A 33 0.78 5.83 17.13
C GLY A 33 -0.32 6.60 16.39
N GLU A 34 -0.07 7.86 16.04
CA GLU A 34 -1.00 8.65 15.20
C GLU A 34 -0.93 8.21 13.73
N PHE A 35 0.25 7.86 13.24
CA PHE A 35 0.39 7.29 11.91
C PHE A 35 -0.33 5.95 11.78
N ALA A 36 -0.20 5.07 12.78
CA ALA A 36 -0.95 3.80 12.82
C ALA A 36 -2.46 4.03 12.77
N ARG A 37 -2.97 5.00 13.54
CA ARG A 37 -4.38 5.39 13.51
C ARG A 37 -4.81 5.94 12.16
N TRP A 38 -3.98 6.76 11.53
CA TRP A 38 -4.25 7.32 10.19
C TRP A 38 -4.30 6.22 9.10
N LEU A 39 -3.43 5.22 9.20
CA LEU A 39 -3.44 4.00 8.38
C LEU A 39 -4.55 3.01 8.76
N ARG A 40 -5.31 3.26 9.84
CA ARG A 40 -6.35 2.37 10.37
C ARG A 40 -5.83 0.98 10.76
N ILE A 41 -4.62 0.92 11.33
CA ILE A 41 -4.00 -0.32 11.84
C ILE A 41 -3.66 -0.20 13.33
N HIS A 42 -3.49 -1.34 14.00
CA HIS A 42 -3.07 -1.33 15.40
C HIS A 42 -1.61 -0.85 15.54
N PRO A 43 -1.25 -0.06 16.57
CA PRO A 43 0.14 0.41 16.75
C PRO A 43 1.18 -0.71 16.86
N ALA A 44 0.81 -1.84 17.45
CA ALA A 44 1.66 -3.03 17.50
C ALA A 44 1.96 -3.58 16.09
N THR A 45 0.96 -3.61 15.20
CA THR A 45 1.12 -4.02 13.81
C THR A 45 2.11 -3.12 13.08
N LEU A 46 1.95 -1.80 13.21
CA LEU A 46 2.89 -0.83 12.63
C LEU A 46 4.31 -1.05 13.17
N SER A 47 4.45 -1.28 14.47
CA SER A 47 5.76 -1.50 15.09
C SER A 47 6.44 -2.76 14.56
N SER A 48 5.69 -3.87 14.41
CA SER A 48 6.20 -5.10 13.83
C SER A 48 6.68 -4.93 12.39
N TRP A 49 5.97 -4.11 11.59
CA TRP A 49 6.32 -3.81 10.20
C TRP A 49 7.55 -2.92 10.08
N LEU A 50 7.63 -1.85 10.87
CA LEU A 50 8.80 -0.96 10.89
C LEU A 50 10.07 -1.69 11.34
N ASN A 51 9.94 -2.67 12.24
CA ASN A 51 11.07 -3.48 12.70
C ASN A 51 11.39 -4.67 11.78
N GLY A 52 10.64 -4.89 10.69
CA GLY A 52 10.83 -6.02 9.77
C GLY A 52 10.51 -7.40 10.36
N THR A 53 9.97 -7.46 11.58
CA THR A 53 9.66 -8.73 12.27
C THR A 53 8.50 -9.50 11.65
N ARG A 54 7.65 -8.82 10.86
CA ARG A 54 6.49 -9.40 10.20
C ARG A 54 6.13 -8.58 8.96
N ASN A 55 5.78 -9.26 7.88
CA ASN A 55 5.22 -8.62 6.68
C ASN A 55 3.70 -8.37 6.82
N PRO A 56 3.16 -7.32 6.18
CA PRO A 56 1.72 -7.09 6.10
C PRO A 56 1.03 -8.26 5.39
N SER A 57 -0.25 -8.49 5.68
CA SER A 57 -1.08 -9.39 4.87
C SER A 57 -1.75 -8.63 3.73
N SER A 58 -2.30 -9.32 2.72
CA SER A 58 -2.97 -8.68 1.58
C SER A 58 -4.08 -7.70 2.02
N LYS A 59 -4.90 -8.07 3.00
CA LYS A 59 -5.92 -7.18 3.59
C LYS A 59 -5.33 -5.88 4.16
N HIS A 60 -4.17 -5.98 4.80
CA HIS A 60 -3.48 -4.82 5.36
C HIS A 60 -2.85 -3.97 4.26
N LEU A 61 -2.29 -4.59 3.22
CA LEU A 61 -1.74 -3.87 2.07
C LEU A 61 -2.78 -3.01 1.38
N TYR A 62 -4.01 -3.49 1.20
CA TYR A 62 -5.08 -2.67 0.64
C TYR A 62 -5.39 -1.43 1.49
N ALA A 63 -5.43 -1.58 2.82
CA ALA A 63 -5.65 -0.45 3.73
C ALA A 63 -4.51 0.57 3.67
N VAL A 64 -3.27 0.09 3.57
CA VAL A 64 -2.08 0.94 3.42
C VAL A 64 -2.06 1.60 2.04
N ALA A 65 -2.37 0.86 0.96
CA ALA A 65 -2.42 1.36 -0.41
C ALA A 65 -3.42 2.51 -0.57
N ALA A 66 -4.57 2.41 0.09
CA ALA A 66 -5.59 3.46 0.10
C ALA A 66 -5.09 4.80 0.71
N LYS A 67 -3.99 4.79 1.46
CA LYS A 67 -3.41 5.98 2.11
C LYS A 67 -2.07 6.40 1.54
N LEU A 68 -1.22 5.45 1.18
CA LEU A 68 0.17 5.67 0.75
C LEU A 68 0.41 5.40 -0.73
N GLY A 69 -0.59 4.88 -1.45
CA GLY A 69 -0.49 4.53 -2.87
C GLY A 69 -0.15 3.05 -3.11
N HIS A 70 -0.33 2.63 -4.36
CA HIS A 70 -0.13 1.23 -4.78
C HIS A 70 1.34 0.77 -4.72
N GLU A 71 2.30 1.70 -4.62
CA GLU A 71 3.73 1.40 -4.45
C GLU A 71 3.98 0.37 -3.33
N VAL A 72 3.13 0.36 -2.29
CA VAL A 72 3.19 -0.60 -1.18
C VAL A 72 3.30 -2.06 -1.64
N PHE A 73 2.67 -2.42 -2.76
CA PHE A 73 2.67 -3.78 -3.28
C PHE A 73 4.04 -4.20 -3.83
N GLU A 74 4.81 -3.27 -4.37
CA GLU A 74 6.16 -3.52 -4.90
C GLU A 74 7.15 -3.86 -3.78
N TYR A 75 6.98 -3.20 -2.63
CA TYR A 75 7.86 -3.33 -1.47
C TYR A 75 7.47 -4.48 -0.53
N ALA A 76 6.21 -4.90 -0.52
CA ALA A 76 5.73 -5.93 0.39
C ALA A 76 6.10 -7.36 -0.02
N GLU A 77 6.65 -7.55 -1.23
CA GLU A 77 7.04 -8.85 -1.80
C GLU A 77 5.94 -9.93 -1.73
N LEU A 78 4.69 -9.50 -1.60
CA LEU A 78 3.55 -10.37 -1.64
C LEU A 78 3.16 -10.56 -3.09
N GLU A 79 3.13 -11.82 -3.54
CA GLU A 79 2.34 -12.18 -4.71
C GLU A 79 0.90 -11.80 -4.39
N ILE A 80 0.37 -10.81 -5.11
CA ILE A 80 -1.02 -10.37 -4.97
C ILE A 80 -1.89 -11.51 -5.52
N PHE A 81 -2.19 -12.52 -4.70
CA PHE A 81 -3.16 -13.55 -4.99
C PHE A 81 -4.55 -13.08 -4.57
N ASP A 82 -5.06 -12.10 -5.30
CA ASP A 82 -6.48 -11.81 -5.30
C ASP A 82 -6.99 -12.26 -6.66
N GLU A 83 -7.59 -13.45 -6.71
CA GLU A 83 -8.04 -14.10 -7.94
C GLU A 83 -9.01 -13.21 -8.73
N ASP A 84 -9.85 -12.44 -8.01
CA ASP A 84 -10.78 -11.49 -8.61
C ASP A 84 -10.02 -10.30 -9.24
N LEU A 85 -9.04 -9.74 -8.53
CA LEU A 85 -8.20 -8.67 -9.05
C LEU A 85 -7.31 -9.13 -10.21
N GLU A 86 -6.74 -10.33 -10.12
CA GLU A 86 -5.96 -10.97 -11.17
C GLU A 86 -6.81 -11.14 -12.42
N SER A 87 -8.04 -11.64 -12.27
CA SER A 87 -9.00 -11.74 -13.38
C SER A 87 -9.27 -10.38 -14.04
N VAL A 88 -9.41 -9.31 -13.26
CA VAL A 88 -9.55 -7.95 -13.80
C VAL A 88 -8.29 -7.50 -14.54
N ILE A 89 -7.09 -7.73 -13.98
CA ILE A 89 -5.81 -7.33 -14.56
C ILE A 89 -5.54 -8.08 -15.88
N VAL A 90 -5.66 -9.41 -15.88
CA VAL A 90 -5.43 -10.27 -17.05
C VAL A 90 -6.34 -9.88 -18.20
N ASN A 91 -7.58 -9.50 -17.90
CA ASN A 91 -8.56 -9.12 -18.91
C ASN A 91 -8.56 -7.62 -19.22
N TRP A 92 -7.82 -6.78 -18.49
CA TRP A 92 -7.90 -5.32 -18.60
C TRP A 92 -7.71 -4.79 -20.02
N TYR A 93 -6.72 -5.33 -20.74
CA TYR A 93 -6.42 -4.93 -22.12
C TYR A 93 -7.47 -5.40 -23.13
N ARG A 94 -8.29 -6.40 -22.76
CA ARG A 94 -9.40 -6.92 -23.58
C ARG A 94 -10.69 -6.15 -23.37
N LEU A 95 -10.76 -5.32 -22.32
CA LEU A 95 -11.92 -4.49 -22.04
C LEU A 95 -11.97 -3.28 -22.97
N SER A 96 -13.16 -2.93 -23.43
CA SER A 96 -13.41 -1.65 -24.12
C SER A 96 -13.24 -0.47 -23.16
N GLU A 97 -13.02 0.72 -23.71
CA GLU A 97 -12.90 1.96 -22.91
C GLU A 97 -14.14 2.24 -22.06
N LEU A 98 -15.34 1.88 -22.55
CA LEU A 98 -16.57 1.99 -21.77
C LEU A 98 -16.58 1.04 -20.56
N GLN A 99 -16.13 -0.20 -20.75
CA GLN A 99 -16.03 -1.18 -19.65
C GLN A 99 -14.99 -0.77 -18.62
N LYS A 100 -13.81 -0.30 -19.05
CA LYS A 100 -12.79 0.26 -18.16
C LYS A 100 -13.33 1.45 -17.37
N LYS A 101 -14.06 2.37 -18.04
CA LYS A 101 -14.69 3.52 -17.39
C LYS A 101 -15.73 3.08 -16.36
N ASN A 102 -16.55 2.07 -16.67
CA ASN A 102 -17.54 1.55 -15.73
C ASN A 102 -16.88 0.92 -14.50
N ILE A 103 -15.84 0.11 -14.67
CA ILE A 103 -15.09 -0.47 -13.54
C ILE A 103 -14.49 0.64 -12.67
N LYS A 104 -13.86 1.66 -13.28
CA LYS A 104 -13.34 2.82 -12.55
C LYS A 104 -14.45 3.55 -11.78
N ASN A 105 -15.59 3.81 -12.42
CA ASN A 105 -16.72 4.49 -11.80
C ASN A 105 -17.39 3.68 -10.69
N LEU A 106 -17.27 2.34 -10.67
CA LEU A 106 -17.74 1.52 -9.55
C LEU A 106 -16.74 1.51 -8.38
N ALA A 107 -15.44 1.64 -8.67
CA ALA A 107 -14.40 1.65 -7.65
C ALA A 107 -14.27 2.99 -6.90
N VAL A 108 -14.54 4.13 -7.55
CA VAL A 108 -14.41 5.48 -6.95
C VAL A 108 -15.42 5.76 -5.81
N PRO A 109 -16.73 5.49 -5.95
CA PRO A 109 -17.73 5.85 -4.94
C PRO A 109 -17.59 5.08 -3.61
N LEU A 110 -17.04 3.86 -3.65
CA LEU A 110 -16.81 3.03 -2.45
C LEU A 110 -15.67 3.58 -1.56
N MET A 111 -14.94 4.59 -2.01
CA MET A 111 -13.86 5.23 -1.23
C MET A 111 -14.28 6.53 -0.54
N GLU A 112 -15.44 7.10 -0.86
CA GLU A 112 -15.92 8.39 -0.33
C GLU A 112 -16.96 8.28 0.80
N GLU A 113 -17.51 7.08 1.07
CA GLU A 113 -18.37 6.88 2.25
C GLU A 113 -17.55 6.51 3.49
N LYS A 114 -17.15 7.52 4.27
CA LYS A 114 -17.01 7.44 5.74
C LYS A 114 -16.90 8.79 6.41
#